data_AF-K9X413-F1
#
_entry.id   AF-K9X413-F1
#
_cell.length_a   1.000
_cell.length_b   1.000
_cell.length_c   1.000
_cell.angle_alpha   90.00
_cell.angle_beta   90.00
_cell.angle_gamma   90.00
#
_symmetry.space_group_name_H-M   'P 1'
#
loop_
_entity.id
_entity.type
_entity.pdbx_description
1 polymer ?
#
loop_
_entity_poly.entity_id
_entity_poly.type
_entity_poly.pdbx_seq_one_letter_code
_entity_poly.pdbx_strand_id
1 'polypeptide(L)'
;MNFNYNISPRLSTLFIFLIREGITPDQIMVGVIQLANETQDFYGINASVDCLRSLIGTMHPDTAAEGVTAFILSLAAENVTTLMLLDALAIACHECGLVDCEDIIRITHEKLLQAKIRRSC
;
A
#
# COMPACT_ATOMS: atom_id res chain seq x y z
N MET A 1 10.70 6.83 18.60
CA MET A 1 11.38 6.58 17.30
C MET A 1 11.05 7.73 16.38
N ASN A 2 12.06 8.45 15.89
CA ASN A 2 11.87 9.60 15.01
C ASN A 2 11.97 9.10 13.57
N PHE A 3 10.83 8.91 12.93
CA PHE A 3 10.75 8.43 11.57
C PHE A 3 10.63 9.63 10.63
N ASN A 4 11.78 10.10 10.14
CA ASN A 4 11.84 11.12 9.10
C ASN A 4 11.68 10.42 7.74
N TYR A 5 10.46 9.95 7.46
CA TYR A 5 10.10 9.49 6.13
C TYR A 5 9.56 10.69 5.37
N ASN A 6 10.03 10.86 4.14
CA ASN A 6 9.47 11.79 3.17
C ASN A 6 8.09 11.27 2.72
N ILE A 7 7.20 11.01 3.68
CA ILE A 7 5.80 10.65 3.46
C ILE A 7 5.17 11.86 2.85
N SER A 8 4.58 11.73 1.66
CA SER A 8 3.78 12.81 1.10
C SER A 8 2.53 12.94 1.99
N PRO A 9 2.37 13.99 2.82
CA PRO A 9 1.19 14.16 3.68
C PRO A 9 -0.09 14.26 2.86
N ARG A 10 0.06 14.53 1.55
CA ARG A 10 -1.00 14.56 0.56
C ARG A 10 -1.56 13.16 0.26
N LEU A 11 -0.74 12.10 0.31
CA LEU A 11 -1.20 10.73 0.05
C LEU A 11 -2.04 10.18 1.19
N SER A 12 -1.62 10.36 2.44
CA SER A 12 -2.42 9.96 3.60
C SER A 12 -3.73 10.73 3.67
N THR A 13 -3.69 12.04 3.44
CA THR A 13 -4.89 12.88 3.32
C THR A 13 -5.84 12.36 2.25
N LEU A 14 -5.32 12.02 1.08
CA LEU A 14 -6.13 11.47 -0.02
C LEU A 14 -6.77 10.13 0.35
N PHE A 15 -6.02 9.21 0.96
CA PHE A 15 -6.57 7.92 1.38
C PHE A 15 -7.63 8.07 2.47
N ILE A 16 -7.47 9.02 3.39
CA ILE A 16 -8.53 9.37 4.36
C ILE A 16 -9.80 9.82 3.62
N PHE A 17 -9.67 10.66 2.60
CA PHE A 17 -10.83 11.07 1.78
C PHE A 17 -11.47 9.88 1.07
N LEU A 18 -10.69 9.02 0.41
CA LEU A 18 -11.21 7.83 -0.27
C LEU A 18 -11.94 6.89 0.70
N ILE A 19 -11.38 6.66 1.89
CA ILE A 19 -12.01 5.83 2.93
C ILE A 19 -13.32 6.44 3.41
N ARG A 20 -13.37 7.76 3.61
CA ARG A 20 -14.61 8.45 4.02
C ARG A 20 -15.69 8.43 2.95
N GLU A 21 -15.32 8.39 1.68
CA GLU A 21 -16.25 8.21 0.55
C GLU A 21 -16.65 6.73 0.32
N GLY A 22 -16.20 5.82 1.18
CA GLY A 22 -16.60 4.41 1.17
C GLY A 22 -15.66 3.48 0.40
N ILE A 23 -14.50 3.95 -0.05
CA ILE A 23 -13.47 3.09 -0.63
C ILE A 23 -12.74 2.36 0.49
N THR A 24 -12.81 1.03 0.48
CA THR A 24 -12.20 0.21 1.52
C THR A 24 -10.66 0.21 1.42
N PRO A 25 -9.94 0.04 2.54
CA PRO A 25 -8.50 -0.15 2.53
C PRO A 25 -8.05 -1.28 1.59
N ASP A 26 -8.84 -2.34 1.47
CA ASP A 26 -8.55 -3.46 0.58
C ASP A 26 -8.62 -3.06 -0.90
N GLN A 27 -9.60 -2.23 -1.29
CA GLN A 27 -9.69 -1.69 -2.65
C GLN A 27 -8.49 -0.80 -3.00
N ILE A 28 -8.00 -0.01 -2.04
CA ILE A 28 -6.79 0.80 -2.21
C ILE A 28 -5.57 -0.13 -2.34
N MET A 29 -5.49 -1.17 -1.51
CA MET A 29 -4.41 -2.15 -1.52
C MET A 29 -4.27 -2.88 -2.87
N VAL A 30 -5.37 -3.19 -3.55
CA VAL A 30 -5.35 -3.78 -4.90
C VAL A 30 -4.58 -2.90 -5.88
N GLY A 31 -4.84 -1.59 -5.88
CA GLY A 31 -4.11 -0.64 -6.74
C GLY A 31 -2.63 -0.55 -6.39
N VAL A 32 -2.27 -0.61 -5.10
CA VAL A 32 -0.86 -0.63 -4.64
C VAL A 32 -0.12 -1.88 -5.15
N ILE A 33 -0.79 -3.04 -5.16
CA ILE A 33 -0.22 -4.29 -5.69
C ILE A 33 -0.03 -4.23 -7.20
N GLN A 34 -1.00 -3.67 -7.92
CA GLN A 34 -0.89 -3.48 -9.37
C GLN A 34 0.28 -2.56 -9.70
N LEU A 35 0.46 -1.46 -8.96
CA LEU A 35 1.62 -0.58 -9.12
C LEU A 35 2.94 -1.32 -8.91
N ALA A 36 3.05 -2.12 -7.85
CA ALA A 36 4.27 -2.90 -7.59
C ALA A 36 4.60 -3.87 -8.74
N ASN A 37 3.58 -4.51 -9.32
CA ASN A 37 3.75 -5.41 -10.45
C ASN A 37 4.17 -4.66 -11.74
N GLU A 38 3.52 -3.53 -12.06
CA GLU A 38 3.78 -2.77 -13.28
C GLU A 38 5.13 -2.05 -13.26
N THR A 39 5.47 -1.45 -12.12
CA THR A 39 6.73 -0.72 -11.95
C THR A 39 7.93 -1.62 -11.78
N GLN A 40 7.72 -2.93 -11.75
CA GLN A 40 8.80 -3.88 -11.51
C GLN A 40 9.55 -3.54 -10.22
N ASP A 41 8.84 -3.04 -9.20
CA ASP A 41 9.34 -2.78 -7.84
C ASP A 41 9.54 -4.15 -7.12
N PHE A 42 10.37 -4.99 -7.75
CA PHE A 42 10.59 -6.43 -7.53
C PHE A 42 11.53 -6.74 -6.37
N TYR A 43 12.03 -5.73 -5.67
CA TYR A 43 13.03 -5.91 -4.63
C TYR A 43 12.54 -6.80 -3.47
N GLY A 44 11.22 -7.05 -3.32
CA GLY A 44 10.64 -8.05 -2.43
C GLY A 44 9.61 -9.02 -3.06
N ILE A 45 9.46 -9.07 -4.39
CA ILE A 45 8.18 -9.51 -4.98
C ILE A 45 7.75 -10.96 -4.70
N ASN A 46 8.62 -11.97 -4.67
CA ASN A 46 8.11 -13.35 -4.51
C ASN A 46 7.59 -13.64 -3.09
N ALA A 47 8.16 -13.07 -2.03
CA ALA A 47 7.64 -13.26 -0.67
C ALA A 47 6.56 -12.24 -0.32
N SER A 48 6.65 -11.03 -0.88
CA SER A 48 5.77 -9.92 -0.54
C SER A 48 4.49 -9.89 -1.35
N VAL A 49 4.52 -10.30 -2.63
CA VAL A 49 3.30 -10.52 -3.40
C VAL A 49 2.57 -11.74 -2.89
N ASP A 50 3.25 -12.79 -2.39
CA ASP A 50 2.56 -13.89 -1.71
C ASP A 50 2.01 -13.46 -0.34
N CYS A 51 2.65 -12.54 0.39
CA CYS A 51 2.09 -11.98 1.62
C CYS A 51 0.88 -11.06 1.34
N LEU A 52 1.00 -10.17 0.34
CA LEU A 52 -0.08 -9.29 -0.14
C LEU A 52 -1.23 -10.10 -0.74
N ARG A 53 -0.95 -11.11 -1.57
CA ARG A 53 -1.93 -12.07 -2.11
C ARG A 53 -2.45 -13.04 -1.06
N SER A 54 -1.73 -13.37 -0.01
CA SER A 54 -2.25 -14.21 1.09
C SER A 54 -3.20 -13.41 1.98
N LEU A 55 -2.97 -12.11 2.14
CA LEU A 55 -3.90 -11.21 2.81
C LEU A 55 -5.16 -10.98 1.98
N ILE A 56 -5.00 -10.88 0.65
CA ILE A 56 -6.07 -10.63 -0.33
C ILE A 56 -6.53 -11.93 -0.99
N GLY A 57 -6.10 -13.11 -0.51
CA GLY A 57 -6.32 -14.41 -1.18
C GLY A 57 -7.79 -14.82 -1.29
N THR A 58 -8.65 -14.02 -0.66
CA THR A 58 -10.11 -14.11 -0.65
C THR A 58 -10.80 -13.04 -1.49
N MET A 59 -10.09 -12.04 -2.02
CA MET A 59 -10.68 -10.95 -2.80
C MET A 59 -10.39 -11.08 -4.30
N HIS A 60 -11.44 -10.85 -5.08
CA HIS A 60 -11.40 -10.89 -6.54
C HIS A 60 -10.43 -9.82 -7.07
N PRO A 61 -9.65 -10.07 -8.13
CA PRO A 61 -8.59 -9.17 -8.62
C PRO A 61 -9.05 -7.80 -9.13
N ASP A 62 -10.35 -7.48 -9.06
CA ASP A 62 -10.90 -6.26 -9.67
C ASP A 62 -12.17 -5.78 -8.94
N THR A 63 -12.06 -5.55 -7.64
CA THR A 63 -13.14 -4.92 -6.84
C THR A 63 -12.86 -3.46 -6.51
N ALA A 64 -11.71 -2.92 -6.89
CA ALA A 64 -11.39 -1.52 -6.66
C ALA A 64 -12.38 -0.61 -7.40
N ALA A 65 -12.76 0.50 -6.79
CA ALA A 65 -13.60 1.48 -7.46
C ALA A 65 -12.90 2.02 -8.72
N GLU A 66 -13.69 2.27 -9.76
CA GLU A 66 -13.21 2.77 -11.04
C GLU A 66 -12.37 4.04 -10.84
N GLY A 67 -11.16 4.05 -11.40
CA GLY A 67 -10.22 5.17 -11.28
C GLY A 67 -9.24 5.09 -10.11
N VAL A 68 -9.52 4.36 -9.02
CA VAL A 68 -8.57 4.22 -7.89
C VAL A 68 -7.30 3.51 -8.33
N THR A 69 -7.45 2.39 -9.04
CA THR A 69 -6.32 1.66 -9.64
C THR A 69 -5.52 2.54 -10.59
N ALA A 70 -6.18 3.19 -11.55
CA ALA A 70 -5.52 4.03 -12.55
C ALA A 70 -4.76 5.21 -11.89
N PHE A 71 -5.35 5.81 -10.86
CA PHE A 71 -4.69 6.83 -10.06
C PHE A 71 -3.43 6.27 -9.37
N ILE A 72 -3.53 5.16 -8.65
CA ILE A 72 -2.38 4.59 -7.94
C ILE A 72 -1.27 4.20 -8.92
N LEU A 73 -1.61 3.60 -10.06
CA LEU A 73 -0.67 3.30 -11.14
C LEU A 73 0.03 4.55 -11.68
N SER A 74 -0.71 5.66 -11.83
CA SER A 74 -0.14 6.92 -12.32
C SER A 74 0.95 7.51 -11.41
N LEU A 75 0.91 7.20 -10.10
CA LEU A 75 1.90 7.66 -9.13
C LEU A 75 3.31 7.09 -9.38
N ALA A 76 3.43 6.03 -10.19
CA ALA A 76 4.71 5.55 -10.70
C ALA A 76 5.52 6.68 -11.37
N ALA A 77 4.83 7.51 -12.16
CA ALA A 77 5.46 8.62 -12.90
C ALA A 77 6.03 9.71 -11.97
N GLU A 78 5.57 9.75 -10.73
CA GLU A 78 6.03 10.68 -9.69
C GLU A 78 7.09 10.06 -8.76
N ASN A 79 7.62 8.87 -9.08
CA ASN A 79 8.55 8.10 -8.26
C ASN A 79 8.00 7.70 -6.87
N VAL A 80 6.67 7.59 -6.74
CA VAL A 80 6.05 7.10 -5.51
C VAL A 80 6.23 5.59 -5.44
N THR A 81 6.83 5.12 -4.34
CA THR A 81 7.09 3.68 -4.15
C THR A 81 5.93 2.98 -3.44
N THR A 82 5.87 1.66 -3.59
CA THR A 82 4.91 0.80 -2.88
C THR A 82 4.95 1.01 -1.36
N LEU A 83 6.15 1.14 -0.78
CA LEU A 83 6.34 1.37 0.66
C LEU A 83 5.74 2.71 1.12
N MET A 84 5.90 3.78 0.33
CA MET A 84 5.33 5.09 0.65
C MET A 84 3.80 5.07 0.66
N LEU A 85 3.19 4.28 -0.22
CA LEU A 85 1.73 4.10 -0.25
C LEU A 85 1.23 3.28 0.93
N LEU A 86 1.95 2.22 1.31
CA LEU A 86 1.59 1.42 2.50
C LEU A 86 1.67 2.25 3.79
N ASP A 87 2.73 3.04 3.96
CA ASP A 87 2.84 3.98 5.10
C ASP A 87 1.69 4.98 5.12
N ALA A 88 1.39 5.60 3.97
CA ALA A 88 0.29 6.54 3.85
C ALA A 88 -1.07 5.90 4.15
N LEU A 89 -1.29 4.66 3.72
CA LEU A 89 -2.53 3.92 3.95
C LEU A 89 -2.68 3.48 5.40
N ALA A 90 -1.59 3.08 6.07
CA ALA A 90 -1.59 2.77 7.50
C ALA A 90 -2.02 3.99 8.32
N ILE A 91 -1.44 5.16 8.03
CA ILE A 91 -1.84 6.43 8.67
C ILE A 91 -3.32 6.73 8.42
N ALA A 92 -3.79 6.55 7.18
CA ALA A 92 -5.19 6.79 6.86
C ALA A 92 -6.15 5.84 7.61
N CYS A 93 -5.78 4.56 7.75
CA CYS A 93 -6.54 3.59 8.53
C CYS A 93 -6.56 3.96 10.01
N HIS A 94 -5.42 4.38 10.57
CA HIS A 94 -5.31 4.87 11.94
C HIS A 94 -6.26 6.05 12.21
N GLU A 95 -6.19 7.09 11.37
CA GLU A 95 -7.01 8.29 11.47
C GLU A 95 -8.52 8.02 11.27
N CYS A 96 -8.86 6.95 10.55
CA CYS A 96 -10.24 6.50 10.37
C CYS A 96 -10.70 5.47 11.43
N GLY A 97 -9.85 5.11 12.40
CA GLY A 97 -10.18 4.13 13.45
C GLY A 97 -10.25 2.68 12.97
N LEU A 98 -9.64 2.37 11.81
CA LEU A 98 -9.60 1.03 11.19
C LEU A 98 -8.38 0.25 11.68
N VAL A 99 -8.34 -0.05 12.98
CA VAL A 99 -7.16 -0.62 13.67
C VAL A 99 -6.70 -1.96 13.08
N ASP A 100 -7.64 -2.87 12.76
CA ASP A 100 -7.30 -4.16 12.16
C ASP A 100 -6.61 -4.00 10.79
N CYS A 101 -7.07 -3.02 10.00
CA CYS A 101 -6.46 -2.71 8.71
C CYS A 101 -5.08 -2.09 8.90
N GLU A 102 -4.94 -1.13 9.82
CA GLU A 102 -3.66 -0.51 10.16
C GLU A 102 -2.60 -1.56 10.53
N ASP A 103 -2.93 -2.49 11.42
CA ASP A 103 -2.00 -3.52 11.86
C ASP A 103 -1.56 -4.44 10.73
N ILE A 104 -2.50 -4.85 9.87
CA ILE A 104 -2.21 -5.66 8.67
C ILE A 104 -1.27 -4.91 7.72
N ILE A 105 -1.55 -3.64 7.44
CA ILE A 105 -0.74 -2.81 6.55
C ILE A 105 0.67 -2.62 7.13
N ARG A 106 0.78 -2.38 8.43
CA ARG A 106 2.06 -2.20 9.11
C ARG A 106 2.90 -3.46 9.11
N ILE A 107 2.31 -4.62 9.40
CA ILE A 107 3.00 -5.92 9.30
C ILE A 107 3.51 -6.15 7.87
N THR A 108 2.69 -5.77 6.87
CA THR A 108 3.05 -5.88 5.46
C THR A 108 4.22 -4.97 5.10
N HIS A 109 4.18 -3.72 5.54
CA HIS A 109 5.28 -2.76 5.38
C HIS A 109 6.58 -3.26 6.01
N GLU A 110 6.53 -3.75 7.25
CA GLU A 110 7.72 -4.28 7.94
C GLU A 110 8.33 -5.49 7.22
N LYS A 111 7.50 -6.44 6.76
CA LYS A 111 7.97 -7.59 5.98
C LYS A 111 8.63 -7.17 4.68
N LEU A 112 8.06 -6.18 3.98
CA LEU A 112 8.65 -5.62 2.76
C LEU A 112 10.00 -4.93 3.03
N LEU A 113 10.08 -4.14 4.10
CA LEU A 113 11.32 -3.46 4.49
C LEU A 113 12.43 -4.46 4.85
N GLN A 114 12.10 -5.51 5.60
CA GLN A 114 13.05 -6.58 5.94
C GLN A 114 13.52 -7.36 4.71
N ALA A 115 12.64 -7.65 3.76
CA ALA A 115 12.99 -8.29 2.50
C ALA A 115 13.96 -7.45 1.67
N LYS A 116 13.77 -6.12 1.66
CA LYS A 116 14.66 -5.17 0.99
C LYS A 116 16.07 -5.17 1.62
N ILE A 117 16.15 -5.13 2.95
CA ILE A 117 17.44 -5.14 3.69
C ILE A 117 18.23 -6.43 3.43
N ARG A 118 17.58 -7.61 3.48
CA ARG A 118 18.25 -8.91 3.31
C ARG A 118 18.87 -9.15 1.93
N ARG A 119 18.47 -8.40 0.90
CA ARG A 119 19.00 -8.53 -0.47
C ARG A 119 20.06 -7.48 -0.81
N SER A 120 20.32 -6.53 0.09
CA SER A 120 21.38 -5.53 -0.03
C SER A 120 22.68 -5.93 0.69
N CYS A 121 22.70 -7.11 1.32
CA CYS A 121 23.87 -7.79 1.89
C CYS A 121 24.28 -8.97 1.00
#